data_AF-A0A370PWU7-F1
#
_entry.id   AF-A0A370PWU7-F1
#
_cell.length_a   1.000
_cell.length_b   1.000
_cell.length_c   1.000
_cell.angle_alpha   90.00
_cell.angle_beta   90.00
_cell.angle_gamma   90.00
#
_symmetry.space_group_name_H-M   'P 1'
#
loop_
_entity.id
_entity.type
_entity.pdbx_description
1 polymer ?
#
loop_
_entity_poly.entity_id
_entity_poly.type
_entity_poly.pdbx_seq_one_letter_code
_entity_poly.pdbx_strand_id
1 'polypeptide(L)'
;MNLDIVPNWIRIILLILSIASFLPQLQRKWRTKQFTGLSLSYVLCNLMSATEQFTLLFFLLVNQTENVDVIHKTTGDWINLAQLSAVWILWLLIITRFSLGLYYPSDQHSRGRKVSALLLYVVHSLISVVPIVADAIDYYLISAGEDVAYRNFGLDIFGGYHYGFIHLAMTLVGIYAWFPQNDELRCQTQLHSLGQTGLAAQAVIFAFVAISWTMRTNSYDSNLSNLPFWAPMPGWFIYVWLAAVDNMIFSCVQTRLYLRVRHREQSSTDQETQPLLSERASQSEE
;
A
#
# COMPACT_ATOMS: atom_id res chain seq x y z
N MET A 1 -26.70 -2.95 -17.99
CA MET A 1 -25.78 -2.29 -18.95
C MET A 1 -24.42 -2.22 -18.28
N ASN A 2 -23.46 -3.05 -18.69
CA ASN A 2 -22.11 -3.10 -18.10
C ASN A 2 -21.38 -1.79 -18.38
N LEU A 3 -21.28 -0.91 -17.40
CA LEU A 3 -20.47 0.29 -17.48
C LEU A 3 -19.24 0.08 -16.61
N ASP A 4 -18.32 -0.76 -17.09
CA ASP A 4 -16.93 -0.59 -16.67
C ASP A 4 -16.45 0.75 -17.23
N ILE A 5 -16.56 1.80 -16.40
CA ILE A 5 -16.32 3.19 -16.81
C ILE A 5 -14.82 3.41 -17.07
N VAL A 6 -13.94 2.55 -16.53
CA VAL A 6 -12.48 2.72 -16.60
C VAL A 6 -11.88 1.78 -17.64
N PRO A 7 -11.52 2.27 -18.84
CA PRO A 7 -10.92 1.44 -19.87
C PRO A 7 -9.61 0.79 -19.43
N ASN A 8 -9.33 -0.39 -19.98
CA ASN A 8 -8.09 -1.13 -19.70
C ASN A 8 -6.81 -0.32 -19.94
N TRP A 9 -6.80 0.58 -20.93
CA TRP A 9 -5.63 1.44 -21.19
C TRP A 9 -5.35 2.41 -20.03
N ILE A 10 -6.38 2.92 -19.35
CA ILE A 10 -6.21 3.73 -18.13
C ILE A 10 -5.64 2.87 -17.01
N ARG A 11 -6.15 1.64 -16.83
CA ARG A 11 -5.66 0.69 -15.82
C ARG A 11 -4.17 0.38 -16.04
N ILE A 12 -3.74 0.19 -17.30
CA ILE A 12 -2.33 -0.03 -17.68
C ILE A 12 -1.48 1.20 -17.38
N ILE A 13 -1.94 2.40 -17.73
CA ILE A 13 -1.22 3.65 -17.40
C ILE A 13 -1.06 3.77 -15.89
N LEU A 14 -2.13 3.56 -15.12
CA LEU A 14 -2.09 3.62 -13.66
C LEU A 14 -1.15 2.56 -13.06
N LEU A 15 -1.11 1.34 -13.61
CA LEU A 15 -0.13 0.32 -13.24
C LEU A 15 1.32 0.82 -13.46
N ILE A 16 1.62 1.32 -14.66
CA ILE A 16 2.96 1.81 -15.00
C ILE A 16 3.35 2.97 -14.09
N LEU A 17 2.43 3.92 -13.87
CA LEU A 17 2.63 5.05 -12.98
C LEU A 17 2.82 4.60 -11.52
N SER A 18 2.02 3.65 -11.03
CA SER A 18 2.20 3.06 -9.70
C SER A 18 3.62 2.52 -9.55
N ILE A 19 4.14 1.77 -10.52
CA ILE A 19 5.52 1.28 -10.49
C ILE A 19 6.54 2.42 -10.53
N ALA A 20 6.38 3.34 -11.48
CA ALA A 20 7.30 4.47 -11.68
C ALA A 20 7.38 5.38 -10.44
N SER A 21 6.30 5.51 -9.68
CA SER A 21 6.25 6.34 -8.46
C SER A 21 7.24 5.90 -7.37
N PHE A 22 7.58 4.61 -7.31
CA PHE A 22 8.57 4.07 -6.36
C PHE A 22 10.01 4.21 -6.87
N LEU A 23 10.20 4.45 -8.16
CA LEU A 23 11.52 4.46 -8.80
C LEU A 23 12.51 5.44 -8.16
N PRO A 24 12.13 6.70 -7.82
CA PRO A 24 13.04 7.63 -7.15
C PRO A 24 13.53 7.09 -5.80
N GLN A 25 12.65 6.42 -5.05
CA GLN A 25 12.97 5.85 -3.75
C GLN A 25 13.85 4.59 -3.89
N LEU A 26 13.59 3.73 -4.89
CA LEU A 26 14.40 2.54 -5.15
C LEU A 26 15.80 2.90 -5.66
N GLN A 27 15.89 3.74 -6.69
CA GLN A 27 17.16 4.15 -7.30
C GLN A 27 18.10 4.77 -6.25
N ARG A 28 17.54 5.61 -5.38
CA ARG A 28 18.32 6.21 -4.32
C ARG A 28 18.85 5.17 -3.34
N LYS A 29 17.99 4.30 -2.79
CA LYS A 29 18.42 3.23 -1.86
C LYS A 29 19.45 2.31 -2.49
N TRP A 30 19.31 2.03 -3.79
CA TRP A 30 20.25 1.20 -4.53
C TRP A 30 21.62 1.88 -4.70
N ARG A 31 21.64 3.19 -4.96
CA ARG A 31 22.89 3.95 -5.14
C ARG A 31 23.60 4.28 -3.82
N THR A 32 22.88 4.71 -2.80
CA THR A 32 23.49 5.19 -1.55
C THR A 32 23.77 4.08 -0.54
N LYS A 33 23.11 2.92 -0.67
CA LYS A 33 23.11 1.82 0.33
C LYS A 33 22.75 2.27 1.76
N GLN A 34 22.26 3.51 1.91
CA GLN A 34 21.87 4.12 3.18
C GLN A 34 20.35 4.15 3.26
N PHE A 35 19.81 3.65 4.36
CA PHE A 35 18.37 3.62 4.66
C PHE A 35 17.93 4.76 5.57
N THR A 36 18.78 5.77 5.73
CA THR A 36 18.55 6.95 6.55
C THR A 36 17.22 7.59 6.15
N GLY A 37 16.29 7.71 7.09
CA GLY A 37 15.09 8.56 6.99
C GLY A 37 13.82 7.85 6.63
N LEU A 38 13.90 6.57 6.30
CA LEU A 38 12.72 5.73 6.18
C LEU A 38 12.55 4.89 7.44
N SER A 39 11.40 5.02 8.08
CA SER A 39 11.09 4.22 9.26
C SER A 39 10.80 2.77 8.87
N LEU A 40 11.40 1.82 9.59
CA LEU A 40 11.13 0.39 9.42
C LEU A 40 9.65 0.07 9.66
N SER A 41 9.06 0.64 10.70
CA SER A 41 7.65 0.43 11.03
C SER A 41 6.74 0.98 9.93
N TYR A 42 7.09 2.11 9.32
CA TYR A 42 6.35 2.64 8.16
C TYR A 42 6.39 1.68 6.97
N VAL A 43 7.56 1.13 6.65
CA VAL A 43 7.70 0.13 5.57
C VAL A 43 6.87 -1.11 5.87
N LEU A 44 6.94 -1.62 7.10
CA LEU A 44 6.18 -2.79 7.53
C LEU A 44 4.67 -2.56 7.43
N CYS A 45 4.18 -1.41 7.90
CA CYS A 45 2.75 -1.08 7.86
C CYS A 45 2.22 -1.04 6.42
N ASN A 46 2.92 -0.34 5.52
CA ASN A 46 2.51 -0.27 4.12
C ASN A 46 2.61 -1.62 3.41
N LEU A 47 3.61 -2.44 3.76
CA LEU A 47 3.73 -3.79 3.24
C LEU A 47 2.56 -4.68 3.70
N MET A 48 2.20 -4.66 4.99
CA MET A 48 1.08 -5.44 5.51
C MET A 48 -0.26 -5.03 4.86
N SER A 49 -0.50 -3.74 4.67
CA SER A 49 -1.67 -3.23 3.93
C SER A 49 -1.66 -3.66 2.45
N ALA A 50 -0.51 -3.58 1.76
CA ALA A 50 -0.40 -4.03 0.38
C ALA A 50 -0.59 -5.55 0.23
N THR A 51 -0.09 -6.34 1.19
CA THR A 51 -0.30 -7.78 1.27
C THR A 51 -1.78 -8.10 1.38
N GLU A 52 -2.52 -7.38 2.22
CA GLU A 52 -3.95 -7.61 2.41
C GLU A 52 -4.77 -7.26 1.15
N GLN A 53 -4.48 -6.12 0.53
CA GLN A 53 -5.09 -5.72 -0.74
C GLN A 53 -4.85 -6.76 -1.85
N PHE A 54 -3.62 -7.27 -1.97
CA PHE A 54 -3.29 -8.35 -2.91
C PHE A 54 -4.03 -9.64 -2.56
N THR A 55 -4.01 -10.05 -1.29
CA THR A 55 -4.62 -11.28 -0.79
C THR A 55 -6.11 -11.32 -1.11
N LEU A 56 -6.83 -10.25 -0.78
CA LEU A 56 -8.26 -10.19 -0.98
C LEU A 56 -8.64 -10.11 -2.46
N LEU A 57 -7.91 -9.35 -3.29
CA LEU A 57 -8.21 -9.33 -4.73
C LEU A 57 -7.89 -10.67 -5.40
N PHE A 58 -6.79 -11.33 -5.00
CA PHE A 58 -6.47 -12.68 -5.48
C PHE A 58 -7.54 -13.68 -5.06
N PHE A 59 -7.98 -13.65 -3.80
CA PHE A 59 -9.06 -14.47 -3.29
C PHE A 59 -10.36 -14.29 -4.09
N LEU A 60 -10.77 -13.03 -4.32
CA LEU A 60 -11.94 -12.72 -5.15
C LEU A 60 -11.80 -13.28 -6.58
N LEU A 61 -10.63 -13.09 -7.20
CA LEU A 61 -10.41 -13.49 -8.59
C LEU A 61 -10.30 -15.00 -8.76
N VAL A 62 -9.74 -15.71 -7.79
CA VAL A 62 -9.43 -17.15 -7.91
C VAL A 62 -10.55 -18.01 -7.35
N ASN A 63 -11.22 -17.59 -6.27
CA ASN A 63 -12.06 -18.45 -5.44
C ASN A 63 -13.55 -18.09 -5.37
N GLN A 64 -13.95 -16.84 -5.61
CA GLN A 64 -15.38 -16.52 -5.64
C GLN A 64 -16.02 -16.90 -6.98
N THR A 65 -16.55 -18.13 -7.02
CA THR A 65 -17.18 -18.76 -8.20
C THR A 65 -18.68 -18.97 -8.07
N GLU A 66 -19.35 -18.52 -7.01
CA GLU A 66 -20.81 -18.73 -6.88
C GLU A 66 -21.67 -17.91 -7.86
N ASN A 67 -21.08 -16.94 -8.57
CA ASN A 67 -21.74 -16.17 -9.64
C ASN A 67 -21.08 -16.37 -11.01
N VAL A 68 -20.57 -17.58 -11.30
CA VAL A 68 -19.89 -17.90 -12.58
C VAL A 68 -20.76 -17.65 -13.82
N ASP A 69 -22.09 -17.73 -13.68
CA ASP A 69 -23.01 -17.42 -14.80
C ASP A 69 -23.23 -15.91 -15.03
N VAL A 70 -22.75 -15.04 -14.12
CA VAL A 70 -23.04 -13.59 -14.15
C VAL A 70 -21.78 -12.73 -14.23
N ILE A 71 -20.63 -13.17 -13.71
CA ILE A 71 -19.38 -12.37 -13.67
C ILE A 71 -18.27 -13.08 -14.45
N HIS A 72 -18.10 -12.71 -15.72
CA HIS A 72 -16.92 -13.12 -16.50
C HIS A 72 -15.70 -12.33 -16.02
N LYS A 73 -14.64 -13.03 -15.60
CA LYS A 73 -13.34 -12.44 -15.25
C LYS A 73 -12.86 -11.59 -16.44
N THR A 74 -12.77 -10.29 -16.26
CA THR A 74 -12.39 -9.39 -17.35
C THR A 74 -10.87 -9.26 -17.44
N THR A 75 -10.34 -8.90 -18.60
CA THR A 75 -8.93 -8.50 -18.73
C THR A 75 -8.56 -7.39 -17.75
N GLY A 76 -9.51 -6.52 -17.43
CA GLY A 76 -9.34 -5.44 -16.47
C GLY A 76 -9.06 -5.93 -15.05
N ASP A 77 -9.64 -7.05 -14.62
CA ASP A 77 -9.47 -7.60 -13.27
C ASP A 77 -8.07 -8.19 -13.08
N TRP A 78 -7.54 -8.82 -14.13
CA TRP A 78 -6.14 -9.27 -14.17
C TRP A 78 -5.15 -8.10 -14.13
N ILE A 79 -5.46 -6.98 -14.80
CA ILE A 79 -4.64 -5.76 -14.73
C ILE A 79 -4.67 -5.18 -13.31
N ASN A 80 -5.84 -5.19 -12.65
CA ASN A 80 -5.96 -4.76 -11.26
C ASN A 80 -5.12 -5.62 -10.32
N LEU A 81 -5.16 -6.95 -10.50
CA LEU A 81 -4.33 -7.87 -9.74
C LEU A 81 -2.85 -7.61 -10.00
N ALA A 82 -2.44 -7.40 -11.25
CA ALA A 82 -1.07 -7.02 -11.58
C ALA A 82 -0.64 -5.72 -10.90
N GLN A 83 -1.53 -4.73 -10.80
CA GLN A 83 -1.26 -3.46 -10.12
C GLN A 83 -1.01 -3.64 -8.62
N LEU A 84 -1.89 -4.36 -7.91
CA LEU A 84 -1.71 -4.62 -6.49
C LEU A 84 -0.49 -5.52 -6.23
N SER A 85 -0.27 -6.52 -7.08
CA SER A 85 0.92 -7.39 -7.03
C SER A 85 2.20 -6.59 -7.21
N ALA A 86 2.25 -5.66 -8.17
CA ALA A 86 3.42 -4.83 -8.40
C ALA A 86 3.73 -3.94 -7.19
N VAL A 87 2.72 -3.30 -6.59
CA VAL A 87 2.88 -2.49 -5.37
C VAL A 87 3.36 -3.35 -4.20
N TRP A 88 2.76 -4.52 -4.01
CA TRP A 88 3.17 -5.47 -2.98
C TRP A 88 4.63 -5.93 -3.16
N ILE A 89 5.03 -6.31 -4.38
CA ILE A 89 6.41 -6.69 -4.72
C ILE A 89 7.38 -5.54 -4.47
N LEU A 90 7.02 -4.30 -4.81
CA LEU A 90 7.88 -3.13 -4.56
C LEU A 90 8.11 -2.90 -3.07
N TRP A 91 7.09 -3.07 -2.23
CA TRP A 91 7.23 -3.01 -0.77
C TRP A 91 8.07 -4.16 -0.22
N LEU A 92 7.87 -5.38 -0.74
CA LEU A 92 8.70 -6.55 -0.42
C LEU A 92 10.17 -6.27 -0.73
N LEU A 93 10.48 -5.76 -1.92
CA LEU A 93 11.84 -5.40 -2.30
C LEU A 93 12.45 -4.36 -1.36
N ILE A 94 11.66 -3.37 -0.93
CA ILE A 94 12.11 -2.35 0.02
C ILE A 94 12.43 -2.97 1.38
N ILE A 95 11.53 -3.77 1.96
CA ILE A 95 11.76 -4.38 3.29
C ILE A 95 12.90 -5.40 3.24
N THR A 96 12.99 -6.20 2.18
CA THR A 96 14.06 -7.18 2.01
C THR A 96 15.41 -6.48 1.94
N ARG A 97 15.51 -5.35 1.24
CA ARG A 97 16.75 -4.55 1.24
C ARG A 97 17.05 -3.94 2.60
N PHE A 98 16.04 -3.42 3.29
CA PHE A 98 16.19 -2.89 4.65
C PHE A 98 16.67 -3.97 5.63
N SER A 99 16.15 -5.19 5.49
CA SER A 99 16.53 -6.37 6.26
C SER A 99 17.87 -6.96 5.82
N LEU A 100 18.26 -6.94 4.53
CA LEU A 100 19.62 -7.35 4.12
C LEU A 100 20.68 -6.39 4.68
N GLY A 101 20.31 -5.14 4.95
CA GLY A 101 21.03 -4.23 5.83
C GLY A 101 21.17 -4.71 7.29
N LEU A 102 20.79 -5.95 7.62
CA LEU A 102 21.19 -6.68 8.84
C LEU A 102 22.68 -7.04 8.82
N TYR A 103 23.27 -7.23 7.64
CA TYR A 103 24.68 -7.62 7.50
C TYR A 103 25.65 -6.43 7.54
N TYR A 104 25.18 -5.24 7.15
CA TYR A 104 25.97 -4.01 7.25
C TYR A 104 25.55 -3.26 8.51
N PRO A 105 26.49 -2.89 9.40
CA PRO A 105 26.18 -2.07 10.56
C PRO A 105 25.56 -0.77 10.07
N SER A 106 24.31 -0.56 10.42
CA SER A 106 23.60 0.70 10.21
C SER A 106 23.21 1.17 11.60
N ASP A 107 23.79 2.29 12.00
CA ASP A 107 23.76 2.82 13.38
C ASP A 107 22.37 3.20 13.88
N GLN A 108 21.34 3.10 13.03
CA GLN A 108 20.04 3.73 13.28
C GLN A 108 18.95 2.75 13.76
N HIS A 109 19.11 1.44 13.54
CA HIS A 109 18.09 0.44 13.93
C HIS A 109 18.75 -0.83 14.49
N SER A 110 18.40 -1.18 15.74
CA SER A 110 18.91 -2.40 16.38
C SER A 110 18.53 -3.65 15.57
N ARG A 111 19.44 -4.63 15.54
CA ARG A 111 19.22 -5.93 14.89
C ARG A 111 17.91 -6.57 15.32
N GLY A 112 17.54 -6.44 16.60
CA GLY A 112 16.30 -6.95 17.16
C GLY A 112 15.04 -6.36 16.52
N ARG A 113 15.01 -5.04 16.25
CA ARG A 113 13.86 -4.38 15.58
C ARG A 113 13.66 -4.90 14.16
N LYS A 114 14.76 -5.10 13.41
CA LYS A 114 14.73 -5.65 12.05
C LYS A 114 14.20 -7.08 12.03
N VAL A 115 14.68 -7.94 12.94
CA VAL A 115 14.20 -9.33 13.07
C VAL A 115 12.73 -9.36 13.50
N SER A 116 12.33 -8.54 14.46
CA SER A 116 10.93 -8.44 14.90
C SER A 116 9.99 -8.03 13.76
N ALA A 117 10.36 -7.01 12.97
CA ALA A 117 9.58 -6.60 11.80
C ALA A 117 9.44 -7.72 10.75
N LEU A 118 10.53 -8.45 10.49
CA LEU A 118 10.49 -9.60 9.58
C LEU A 118 9.58 -10.72 10.11
N LEU A 119 9.67 -11.04 11.40
CA LEU A 119 8.82 -12.06 12.04
C LEU A 119 7.35 -11.67 11.98
N LEU A 120 7.00 -10.41 12.30
CA LEU A 120 5.63 -9.91 12.18
C LEU A 120 5.11 -10.06 10.75
N TYR A 121 5.93 -9.72 9.76
CA TYR A 121 5.55 -9.88 8.36
C TYR A 121 5.37 -11.34 7.94
N VAL A 122 6.25 -12.24 8.39
CA VAL A 122 6.14 -13.69 8.13
C VAL A 122 4.84 -14.22 8.72
N VAL A 123 4.51 -13.88 9.96
CA VAL A 123 3.24 -14.28 10.60
C VAL A 123 2.05 -13.76 9.82
N HIS A 124 2.05 -12.48 9.44
CA HIS A 124 0.97 -11.90 8.62
C HIS A 124 0.81 -12.61 7.27
N SER A 125 1.92 -12.97 6.63
CA SER A 125 1.93 -13.68 5.35
C SER A 125 1.41 -15.11 5.47
N LEU A 126 1.70 -15.80 6.58
CA LEU A 126 1.20 -17.15 6.88
C LEU A 126 -0.31 -17.16 7.13
N ILE A 127 -0.88 -16.06 7.63
CA ILE A 127 -2.32 -15.92 7.83
C ILE A 127 -3.02 -15.49 6.54
N SER A 128 -2.38 -14.64 5.73
CA SER A 128 -3.02 -13.99 4.58
C SER A 128 -2.74 -14.72 3.26
N VAL A 129 -1.50 -14.68 2.77
CA VAL A 129 -1.15 -15.12 1.40
C VAL A 129 -1.01 -16.64 1.30
N VAL A 130 -0.42 -17.28 2.31
CA VAL A 130 -0.13 -18.71 2.25
C VAL A 130 -1.39 -19.57 2.11
N PRO A 131 -2.49 -19.34 2.87
CA PRO A 131 -3.69 -20.15 2.76
C PRO A 131 -4.31 -20.08 1.36
N ILE A 132 -4.42 -18.88 0.77
CA ILE A 132 -5.04 -18.70 -0.55
C ILE A 132 -4.21 -19.23 -1.70
N VAL A 133 -2.88 -19.14 -1.60
CA VAL A 133 -1.98 -19.69 -2.63
C VAL A 133 -1.94 -21.21 -2.52
N ALA A 134 -1.95 -21.76 -1.30
CA ALA A 134 -2.04 -23.20 -1.09
C ALA A 134 -3.35 -23.77 -1.63
N ASP A 135 -4.50 -23.15 -1.32
CA ASP A 135 -5.81 -23.55 -1.87
C ASP A 135 -5.82 -23.47 -3.41
N ALA A 136 -5.31 -22.38 -3.99
CA ALA A 136 -5.24 -22.25 -5.45
C ALA A 136 -4.36 -23.32 -6.11
N ILE A 137 -3.21 -23.65 -5.50
CA ILE A 137 -2.34 -24.72 -5.99
C ILE A 137 -3.03 -26.08 -5.88
N ASP A 138 -3.66 -26.37 -4.74
CA ASP A 138 -4.31 -27.65 -4.52
C ASP A 138 -5.46 -27.87 -5.50
N TYR A 139 -6.34 -26.87 -5.63
CA TYR A 139 -7.52 -26.91 -6.51
C TYR A 139 -7.16 -27.02 -7.99
N TYR A 140 -6.20 -26.23 -8.50
CA TYR A 140 -5.90 -26.20 -9.93
C TYR A 140 -4.82 -27.20 -10.37
N LEU A 141 -3.91 -27.63 -9.49
CA LEU A 141 -2.73 -28.43 -9.87
C LEU A 141 -2.70 -29.84 -9.26
N ILE A 142 -3.29 -30.06 -8.09
CA ILE A 142 -3.10 -31.32 -7.34
C ILE A 142 -4.36 -32.18 -7.36
N SER A 143 -5.52 -31.63 -7.00
CA SER A 143 -6.71 -32.43 -6.74
C SER A 143 -7.97 -31.78 -7.30
N ALA A 144 -8.36 -32.17 -8.51
CA ALA A 144 -9.61 -31.73 -9.14
C ALA A 144 -10.89 -32.40 -8.56
N GLY A 145 -10.80 -33.06 -7.40
CA GLY A 145 -11.86 -33.90 -6.84
C GLY A 145 -12.11 -33.72 -5.34
N GLU A 146 -11.67 -32.62 -4.76
CA GLU A 146 -11.94 -32.32 -3.34
C GLU A 146 -13.44 -32.09 -3.08
N ASP A 147 -13.90 -32.41 -1.87
CA ASP A 147 -15.27 -32.14 -1.44
C ASP A 147 -15.53 -30.63 -1.48
N VAL A 148 -16.33 -30.21 -2.47
CA VAL A 148 -16.68 -28.81 -2.73
C VAL A 148 -17.23 -28.13 -1.47
N ALA A 149 -17.97 -28.87 -0.63
CA ALA A 149 -18.53 -28.31 0.60
C ALA A 149 -17.46 -28.00 1.64
N TYR A 150 -16.45 -28.87 1.78
CA TYR A 150 -15.33 -28.65 2.69
C TYR A 150 -14.48 -27.47 2.26
N ARG A 151 -14.17 -27.38 0.96
CA ARG A 151 -13.43 -26.25 0.39
C ARG A 151 -14.18 -24.94 0.58
N ASN A 152 -15.48 -24.89 0.24
CA ASN A 152 -16.28 -23.68 0.40
C ASN A 152 -16.34 -23.22 1.86
N PHE A 153 -16.47 -24.15 2.82
CA PHE A 153 -16.41 -23.82 4.24
C PHE A 153 -15.09 -23.14 4.64
N GLY A 154 -13.96 -23.65 4.15
CA GLY A 154 -12.65 -23.02 4.37
C GLY A 154 -12.55 -21.62 3.77
N LEU A 155 -13.05 -21.45 2.54
CA LEU A 155 -13.10 -20.15 1.86
C LEU A 155 -14.00 -19.15 2.58
N ASP A 156 -15.14 -19.58 3.12
CA ASP A 156 -16.07 -18.75 3.88
C ASP A 156 -15.45 -18.27 5.20
N ILE A 157 -14.75 -19.15 5.91
CA ILE A 157 -14.00 -18.77 7.12
C ILE A 157 -12.92 -17.75 6.77
N PHE A 158 -12.14 -18.03 5.72
CA PHE A 158 -11.07 -17.14 5.28
C PHE A 158 -11.62 -15.76 4.90
N GLY A 159 -12.60 -15.71 4.00
CA GLY A 159 -13.23 -14.48 3.55
C GLY A 159 -13.87 -13.72 4.71
N GLY A 160 -14.66 -14.41 5.54
CA GLY A 160 -15.32 -13.82 6.71
C GLY A 160 -14.34 -13.16 7.68
N TYR A 161 -13.21 -13.84 7.98
CA TYR A 161 -12.20 -13.29 8.89
C TYR A 161 -11.43 -12.12 8.27
N HIS A 162 -11.07 -12.22 6.99
CA HIS A 162 -10.34 -11.17 6.29
C HIS A 162 -11.19 -9.90 6.09
N TYR A 163 -12.41 -10.03 5.55
CA TYR A 163 -13.29 -8.88 5.37
C TYR A 163 -13.78 -8.28 6.70
N GLY A 164 -14.08 -9.12 7.69
CA GLY A 164 -14.64 -8.67 8.96
C GLY A 164 -13.62 -8.02 9.90
N PHE A 165 -12.38 -8.49 9.92
CA PHE A 165 -11.40 -8.11 10.95
C PHE A 165 -10.05 -7.69 10.40
N ILE A 166 -9.39 -8.54 9.60
CA ILE A 166 -8.00 -8.27 9.17
C ILE A 166 -7.96 -7.03 8.30
N HIS A 167 -8.84 -6.91 7.32
CA HIS A 167 -8.85 -5.77 6.42
C HIS A 167 -9.05 -4.46 7.16
N LEU A 168 -10.02 -4.39 8.07
CA LEU A 168 -10.25 -3.22 8.91
C LEU A 168 -9.01 -2.87 9.76
N ALA A 169 -8.36 -3.88 10.34
CA ALA A 169 -7.11 -3.69 11.06
C ALA A 169 -6.00 -3.15 10.15
N MET A 170 -5.89 -3.64 8.91
CA MET A 170 -4.88 -3.19 7.94
C MET A 170 -5.12 -1.76 7.46
N THR A 171 -6.38 -1.32 7.30
CA THR A 171 -6.71 0.09 7.05
C THR A 171 -6.22 0.97 8.21
N LEU A 172 -6.43 0.55 9.46
CA LEU A 172 -5.91 1.27 10.64
C LEU A 172 -4.38 1.27 10.70
N VAL A 173 -3.73 0.16 10.33
CA VAL A 173 -2.27 0.08 10.18
C VAL A 173 -1.77 1.06 9.11
N GLY A 174 -2.49 1.21 8.00
CA GLY A 174 -2.20 2.20 6.96
C GLY A 174 -2.24 3.64 7.48
N ILE A 175 -3.24 3.98 8.30
CA ILE A 175 -3.31 5.29 8.98
C ILE A 175 -2.15 5.44 9.97
N TYR A 176 -1.88 4.39 10.75
CA TYR A 176 -0.82 4.38 11.75
C TYR A 176 0.57 4.58 11.14
N ALA A 177 0.81 4.15 9.89
CA ALA A 177 2.09 4.29 9.20
C ALA A 177 2.63 5.73 9.21
N TRP A 178 1.76 6.75 9.26
CA TRP A 178 2.15 8.15 9.40
C TRP A 178 3.05 8.41 10.61
N PHE A 179 2.67 7.92 11.80
CA PHE A 179 3.35 8.26 13.06
C PHE A 179 4.83 7.88 13.08
N PRO A 180 5.23 6.61 12.83
CA PRO A 180 6.63 6.24 12.88
C PRO A 180 7.47 6.92 11.78
N GLN A 181 6.89 7.23 10.63
CA GLN A 181 7.60 7.99 9.58
C GLN A 181 7.75 9.47 9.95
N ASN A 182 6.72 10.04 10.56
CA ASN A 182 6.74 11.41 11.07
C ASN A 182 7.78 11.54 12.19
N ASP A 183 7.91 10.57 13.06
CA ASP A 183 8.90 10.61 14.15
C ASP A 183 10.32 10.45 13.62
N GLU A 184 10.54 9.56 12.65
CA GLU A 184 11.84 9.45 11.96
C GLU A 184 12.24 10.76 11.30
N LEU A 185 11.30 11.44 10.61
CA LEU A 185 11.55 12.76 10.03
C LEU A 185 11.85 13.82 11.10
N ARG A 186 11.27 13.75 12.31
CA ARG A 186 11.58 14.70 13.39
C ARG A 186 13.01 14.58 13.87
N CYS A 187 13.45 13.33 14.07
CA CYS A 187 14.75 13.01 14.65
C CYS A 187 15.93 13.24 13.71
N GLN A 188 15.69 13.39 12.41
CA GLN A 188 16.75 13.63 11.43
C GLN A 188 17.03 15.11 11.19
N THR A 189 18.30 15.48 11.33
CA THR A 189 18.85 16.81 11.08
C THR A 189 19.12 17.07 9.60
N GLN A 190 19.41 16.03 8.80
CA GLN A 190 19.56 16.15 7.36
C GLN A 190 18.29 15.70 6.65
N LEU A 191 17.55 16.67 6.11
CA LEU A 191 16.27 16.46 5.43
C LEU A 191 16.37 15.70 4.12
N HIS A 192 17.59 15.43 3.68
CA HIS A 192 17.84 15.08 2.31
C HIS A 192 17.20 13.76 1.89
N SER A 193 16.74 12.89 2.80
CA SER A 193 16.65 11.44 2.58
C SER A 193 15.35 10.87 2.01
N LEU A 194 14.18 11.50 2.19
CA LEU A 194 12.98 11.12 1.43
C LEU A 194 12.96 11.87 0.09
N GLY A 195 12.96 11.14 -1.02
CA GLY A 195 12.81 11.75 -2.34
C GLY A 195 11.45 12.45 -2.41
N GLN A 196 11.44 13.77 -2.21
CA GLN A 196 10.27 14.63 -2.24
C GLN A 196 9.44 14.42 -3.52
N THR A 197 10.13 14.20 -4.64
CA THR A 197 9.55 13.85 -5.94
C THR A 197 8.82 12.50 -5.90
N GLY A 198 9.39 11.49 -5.24
CA GLY A 198 8.76 10.18 -5.06
C GLY A 198 7.52 10.25 -4.17
N LEU A 199 7.57 11.02 -3.07
CA LEU A 199 6.42 11.26 -2.20
C LEU A 199 5.27 11.95 -2.95
N ALA A 200 5.58 13.01 -3.69
CA ALA A 200 4.58 13.74 -4.48
C ALA A 200 3.98 12.85 -5.59
N ALA A 201 4.82 12.10 -6.31
CA ALA A 201 4.37 11.16 -7.32
C ALA A 201 3.44 10.09 -6.73
N GLN A 202 3.83 9.46 -5.61
CA GLN A 202 3.00 8.48 -4.93
C GLN A 202 1.67 9.09 -4.45
N ALA A 203 1.68 10.28 -3.85
CA ALA A 203 0.45 10.96 -3.42
C ALA A 203 -0.55 11.12 -4.58
N VAL A 204 -0.11 11.70 -5.68
CA VAL A 204 -0.98 12.00 -6.84
C VAL A 204 -1.45 10.71 -7.51
N ILE A 205 -0.53 9.78 -7.77
CA ILE A 205 -0.84 8.54 -8.49
C ILE A 205 -1.81 7.68 -7.67
N PHE A 206 -1.56 7.51 -6.38
CA PHE A 206 -2.43 6.69 -5.54
C PHE A 206 -3.79 7.34 -5.25
N ALA A 207 -3.90 8.68 -5.31
CA ALA A 207 -5.20 9.35 -5.32
C ALA A 207 -6.00 9.00 -6.59
N PHE A 208 -5.37 9.04 -7.77
CA PHE A 208 -6.02 8.64 -9.02
C PHE A 208 -6.38 7.15 -9.02
N VAL A 209 -5.53 6.29 -8.46
CA VAL A 209 -5.85 4.87 -8.29
C VAL A 209 -7.08 4.71 -7.42
N ALA A 210 -7.14 5.36 -6.26
CA ALA A 210 -8.28 5.32 -5.35
C ALA A 210 -9.59 5.78 -6.03
N ILE A 211 -9.56 6.92 -6.72
CA ILE A 211 -10.72 7.43 -7.47
C ILE A 211 -11.12 6.45 -8.57
N SER A 212 -10.15 5.89 -9.31
CA SER A 212 -10.48 4.97 -10.38
C SER A 212 -11.13 3.69 -9.84
N TRP A 213 -10.75 3.22 -8.65
CA TRP A 213 -11.34 2.02 -8.04
C TRP A 213 -12.83 2.18 -7.71
N THR A 214 -13.30 3.38 -7.39
CA THR A 214 -14.74 3.62 -7.18
C THR A 214 -15.55 3.54 -8.47
N MET A 215 -14.89 3.63 -9.63
CA MET A 215 -15.49 3.59 -10.96
C MET A 215 -15.26 2.25 -11.69
N ARG A 216 -14.42 1.35 -11.14
CA ARG A 216 -14.05 0.06 -11.76
C ARG A 216 -15.06 -1.06 -11.50
N THR A 217 -15.96 -0.90 -10.53
CA THR A 217 -16.89 -1.95 -10.10
C THR A 217 -18.30 -1.66 -10.58
N ASN A 218 -18.92 -2.66 -11.21
CA ASN A 218 -20.32 -2.61 -11.66
C ASN A 218 -21.28 -2.88 -10.48
N SER A 219 -21.20 -2.10 -9.41
CA SER A 219 -22.08 -2.27 -8.24
C SER A 219 -23.49 -1.70 -8.44
N TYR A 220 -23.75 -1.01 -9.55
CA TYR A 220 -25.06 -0.47 -9.90
C TYR A 220 -25.70 -1.30 -11.02
N ASP A 221 -26.15 -2.51 -10.68
CA ASP A 221 -27.08 -3.21 -11.55
C ASP A 221 -28.46 -2.53 -11.46
N SER A 222 -29.16 -2.39 -12.58
CA SER A 222 -30.36 -1.54 -12.70
C SER A 222 -31.55 -2.00 -11.84
N ASN A 223 -31.49 -3.19 -11.26
CA ASN A 223 -32.50 -3.71 -10.31
C ASN A 223 -32.32 -3.20 -8.88
N LEU A 224 -31.21 -2.52 -8.54
CA LEU A 224 -30.97 -1.92 -7.22
C LEU A 224 -31.65 -0.57 -7.00
N SER A 225 -32.26 0.04 -8.03
CA SER A 225 -32.89 1.37 -7.93
C SER A 225 -34.06 1.42 -6.93
N ASN A 226 -34.64 0.28 -6.58
CA ASN A 226 -35.78 0.16 -5.67
C ASN A 226 -35.38 -0.28 -4.25
N LEU A 227 -34.09 -0.52 -3.99
CA LEU A 227 -33.61 -0.96 -2.68
C LEU A 227 -33.14 0.23 -1.83
N PRO A 228 -33.18 0.12 -0.49
CA PRO A 228 -32.59 1.12 0.39
C PRO A 228 -31.13 1.36 0.02
N PHE A 229 -30.64 2.60 0.13
CA PHE A 229 -29.28 2.95 -0.29
C PHE A 229 -28.16 2.18 0.44
N TRP A 230 -28.47 1.54 1.57
CA TRP A 230 -27.57 0.67 2.33
C TRP A 230 -27.44 -0.74 1.75
N ALA A 231 -28.41 -1.20 0.95
CA ALA A 231 -28.43 -2.54 0.38
C ALA A 231 -27.18 -2.89 -0.46
N PRO A 232 -26.61 -1.99 -1.28
CA PRO A 232 -25.35 -2.25 -1.98
C PRO A 232 -24.10 -2.13 -1.09
N MET A 233 -24.19 -1.66 0.17
CA MET A 233 -23.02 -1.40 1.01
C MET A 233 -22.14 -2.62 1.27
N PRO A 234 -22.67 -3.83 1.54
CA PRO A 234 -21.82 -5.01 1.74
C PRO A 234 -20.99 -5.36 0.49
N GLY A 235 -21.59 -5.30 -0.70
CA GLY A 235 -20.88 -5.51 -1.95
C GLY A 235 -19.85 -4.40 -2.21
N TRP A 236 -20.22 -3.14 -2.01
CA TRP A 236 -19.29 -2.02 -2.13
C TRP A 236 -18.10 -2.15 -1.15
N PHE A 237 -18.35 -2.61 0.06
CA PHE A 237 -17.31 -2.89 1.06
C PHE A 237 -16.35 -3.98 0.59
N ILE A 238 -16.84 -5.07 0.01
CA ILE A 238 -16.00 -6.17 -0.47
C ILE A 238 -15.19 -5.77 -1.71
N TYR A 239 -15.81 -5.08 -2.67
CA TYR A 239 -15.20 -4.86 -4.01
C TYR A 239 -14.53 -3.49 -4.19
N VAL A 240 -14.98 -2.46 -3.47
CA VAL A 240 -14.52 -1.07 -3.68
C VAL A 240 -13.72 -0.57 -2.50
N TRP A 241 -14.23 -0.73 -1.27
CA TRP A 241 -13.59 -0.21 -0.07
C TRP A 241 -12.13 -0.65 0.00
N LEU A 242 -11.89 -1.95 -0.18
CA LEU A 242 -10.58 -2.59 -0.11
C LEU A 242 -9.48 -1.80 -0.82
N ALA A 243 -9.70 -1.50 -2.09
CA ALA A 243 -8.68 -0.85 -2.90
C ALA A 243 -8.86 0.67 -2.92
N ALA A 244 -10.08 1.22 -2.91
CA ALA A 244 -10.26 2.66 -2.96
C ALA A 244 -9.79 3.35 -1.66
N VAL A 245 -10.21 2.83 -0.50
CA VAL A 245 -9.96 3.47 0.80
C VAL A 245 -8.50 3.38 1.18
N ASP A 246 -7.89 2.21 1.05
CA ASP A 246 -6.48 2.04 1.43
C ASP A 246 -5.53 2.85 0.54
N ASN A 247 -5.78 2.91 -0.78
CA ASN A 247 -4.97 3.74 -1.68
C ASN A 247 -5.19 5.24 -1.41
N MET A 248 -6.40 5.66 -0.99
CA MET A 248 -6.67 7.02 -0.56
C MET A 248 -5.93 7.37 0.75
N ILE A 249 -5.98 6.48 1.74
CA ILE A 249 -5.24 6.64 3.00
C ILE A 249 -3.74 6.76 2.71
N PHE A 250 -3.21 5.85 1.88
CA PHE A 250 -1.83 5.90 1.46
C PHE A 250 -1.47 7.24 0.81
N SER A 251 -2.29 7.72 -0.12
CA SER A 251 -2.13 9.03 -0.75
C SER A 251 -2.14 10.20 0.25
N CYS A 252 -3.06 10.18 1.22
CA CYS A 252 -3.13 11.17 2.29
C CYS A 252 -1.85 11.16 3.16
N VAL A 253 -1.34 9.98 3.51
CA VAL A 253 -0.08 9.81 4.25
C VAL A 253 1.07 10.40 3.43
N GLN A 254 1.20 10.06 2.14
CA GLN A 254 2.25 10.62 1.28
C GLN A 254 2.15 12.14 1.14
N THR A 255 0.95 12.67 0.99
CA THR A 255 0.69 14.11 0.87
C THR A 255 1.16 14.84 2.12
N ARG A 256 0.81 14.35 3.30
CA ARG A 256 1.26 14.94 4.57
C ARG A 256 2.77 14.86 4.70
N LEU A 257 3.40 13.78 4.26
CA LEU A 257 4.86 13.61 4.34
C LEU A 257 5.55 14.61 3.41
N TYR A 258 5.04 14.76 2.18
CA TYR A 258 5.52 15.73 1.20
C TYR A 258 5.43 17.16 1.72
N LEU A 259 4.27 17.58 2.22
CA LEU A 259 4.07 18.94 2.75
C LEU A 259 5.04 19.23 3.90
N ARG A 260 5.30 18.23 4.74
CA ARG A 260 6.20 18.37 5.88
C ARG A 260 7.66 18.51 5.48
N VAL A 261 8.12 17.70 4.51
CA VAL A 261 9.47 17.81 3.96
C VAL A 261 9.63 19.19 3.31
N ARG A 262 8.67 19.60 2.49
CA ARG A 262 8.67 20.91 1.81
C ARG A 262 8.73 22.08 2.80
N HIS A 263 7.91 22.07 3.85
CA HIS A 263 7.90 23.15 4.85
C HIS A 263 9.25 23.28 5.57
N ARG A 264 9.93 22.16 5.84
CA ARG A 264 11.24 22.20 6.49
C ARG A 264 12.35 22.69 5.57
N GLU A 265 12.35 22.32 4.29
CA GLU A 265 13.30 22.87 3.29
C GLU A 265 13.13 24.39 3.14
N GLN A 266 11.88 24.85 3.15
CA GLN A 266 11.59 26.28 3.07
C GLN A 266 12.11 27.02 4.31
N SER A 267 11.84 26.49 5.50
CA SER A 267 12.34 27.05 6.77
C SER A 267 13.87 27.03 6.89
N SER A 268 14.56 26.04 6.34
CA SER A 268 16.03 26.02 6.34
C SER A 268 16.61 27.04 5.36
N THR A 269 15.98 27.19 4.20
CA THR A 269 16.38 28.19 3.20
C THR A 269 16.22 29.61 3.75
N ASP A 270 15.11 29.86 4.45
CA ASP A 270 14.83 31.16 5.08
C ASP A 270 15.88 31.51 6.16
N GLN A 271 16.35 30.51 6.93
CA GLN A 271 17.43 30.68 7.91
C GLN A 271 18.80 30.94 7.26
N GLU A 272 19.13 30.27 6.16
CA GLU A 272 20.39 30.50 5.42
C GLU A 272 20.43 31.87 4.72
N THR A 273 19.26 32.42 4.35
CA THR A 273 19.15 33.76 3.74
C THR A 273 19.13 34.92 4.75
N GLN A 274 19.13 34.66 6.05
CA GLN A 274 19.33 35.73 7.04
C GLN A 274 20.78 36.23 6.98
N PRO A 275 21.01 37.53 6.75
CA PRO A 275 22.36 38.07 6.67
C PRO A 275 23.06 37.93 8.03
N LEU A 276 24.22 37.26 8.05
CA LEU A 276 25.16 37.11 9.17
C LEU A 276 25.71 38.44 9.75
N LEU A 277 25.11 39.58 9.39
CA LEU A 277 25.56 40.93 9.75
C LEU A 277 24.88 41.49 10.99
N SER A 278 23.84 40.85 11.54
CA SER A 278 23.20 41.34 12.78
C SER A 278 24.01 41.04 14.05
N GLU A 279 24.96 40.10 14.00
CA GLU A 279 25.78 39.72 15.17
C GLU A 279 27.13 40.44 15.26
N ARG A 280 27.63 41.02 14.15
CA ARG A 280 28.87 41.81 14.16
C ARG A 280 28.67 43.30 14.43
N ALA A 281 27.47 43.82 14.28
CA ALA A 281 27.18 45.23 14.56
C ALA A 281 27.03 45.53 16.06
N SER A 282 26.81 44.51 16.91
CA SER A 282 26.69 44.66 18.36
C SER A 282 27.98 44.40 19.14
N GLN A 283 29.04 43.91 18.49
CA GLN A 283 30.35 43.69 19.11
C GLN A 283 31.39 44.77 18.77
N SER A 284 31.02 45.80 18.01
CA SER A 284 31.90 46.94 17.70
C SER A 284 31.57 48.22 18.49
N GLU A 285 30.73 48.13 19.52
CA GLU A 285 30.34 49.26 20.39
C GLU A 285 30.66 49.07 21.89
N GLU A 286 31.55 48.13 22.25
CA GLU A 286 32.23 48.11 23.56
C GLU A 286 33.75 48.06 23.38
#